data_AF-A0A1E5JWW7-F1
#
_entry.id   AF-A0A1E5JWW7-F1
#
_cell.length_a   1.000
_cell.length_b   1.000
_cell.length_c   1.000
_cell.angle_alpha   90.00
_cell.angle_beta   90.00
_cell.angle_gamma   90.00
#
_symmetry.space_group_name_H-M   'P 1'
#
loop_
_entity.id
_entity.type
_entity.pdbx_description
1 polymer ?
#
loop_
_entity_poly.entity_id
_entity_poly.type
_entity_poly.pdbx_seq_one_letter_code
_entity_poly.pdbx_strand_id
1 'polypeptide(L)'
;MEKVKVTKEQAGEIKDHVSRNSEDLVFKLHLSNPNGWTGTSKVLNGMDITTMAKALYIGYEIEPEFKVGDWVVVTFDLHNSYGQIKQITKVEKSCAVGRDVYFELDGGGCYYPNEIKHATTEEIKQEKERRWWAKHGREVWELKMGDTLINKNDRYSCDVKFVEGSDPTGTLLVNGRKDEFIELIEDLKKEYIVFCFKKDRLDLSN
;
A
#
# COMPACT_ATOMS: atom_id res chain seq x y z
N MET A 1 -26.21 -21.76 11.52
CA MET A 1 -26.39 -20.33 11.15
C MET A 1 -25.04 -19.77 10.77
N GLU A 2 -24.99 -18.83 9.82
CA GLU A 2 -23.74 -18.19 9.37
C GLU A 2 -23.26 -17.17 10.41
N LYS A 3 -21.95 -17.19 10.71
CA LYS A 3 -21.31 -16.21 11.60
C LYS A 3 -21.23 -14.85 10.91
N VAL A 4 -21.33 -13.78 11.69
CA VAL A 4 -21.11 -12.43 11.15
C VAL A 4 -19.63 -12.08 11.13
N LYS A 5 -19.26 -11.25 10.17
CA LYS A 5 -17.93 -10.65 10.08
C LYS A 5 -17.88 -9.38 10.92
N VAL A 6 -16.84 -9.23 11.75
CA VAL A 6 -16.62 -8.04 12.61
C VAL A 6 -15.16 -7.60 12.54
N THR A 7 -14.87 -6.34 12.78
CA THR A 7 -13.47 -5.88 12.84
C THR A 7 -12.76 -6.42 14.10
N LYS A 8 -11.43 -6.39 14.11
CA LYS A 8 -10.64 -6.79 15.28
C LYS A 8 -10.97 -5.96 16.52
N GLU A 9 -11.19 -4.65 16.34
CA GLU A 9 -11.56 -3.73 17.42
C GLU A 9 -12.95 -4.06 17.97
N GLN A 10 -13.93 -4.33 17.09
CA GLN A 10 -15.26 -4.77 17.47
C GLN A 10 -15.21 -6.09 18.24
N ALA A 11 -14.47 -7.08 17.74
CA ALA A 11 -14.27 -8.36 18.42
C ALA A 11 -13.64 -8.19 19.80
N GLY A 12 -12.66 -7.30 19.95
CA GLY A 12 -12.02 -6.98 21.22
C GLY A 12 -13.01 -6.40 22.23
N GLU A 13 -13.79 -5.41 21.83
CA GLU A 13 -14.79 -4.77 22.68
C GLU A 13 -15.97 -5.70 23.02
N ILE A 14 -16.44 -6.52 22.08
CA ILE A 14 -17.45 -7.57 22.35
C ILE A 14 -16.93 -8.51 23.43
N LYS A 15 -15.69 -9.01 23.29
CA LYS A 15 -15.08 -9.92 24.26
C LYS A 15 -14.91 -9.28 25.63
N ASP A 16 -14.47 -8.02 25.69
CA ASP A 16 -14.29 -7.28 26.95
C ASP A 16 -15.63 -7.07 27.67
N HIS A 17 -16.71 -6.71 26.95
CA HIS A 17 -18.04 -6.57 27.53
C HIS A 17 -18.66 -7.88 27.99
N VAL A 18 -18.56 -8.95 27.20
CA VAL A 18 -19.05 -10.29 27.56
C VAL A 18 -18.25 -10.91 28.71
N SER A 19 -16.98 -10.53 28.90
CA SER A 19 -16.21 -10.99 30.07
C SER A 19 -16.70 -10.41 31.41
N ARG A 20 -17.43 -9.29 31.37
CA ARG A 20 -17.92 -8.55 32.54
C ARG A 20 -19.43 -8.62 32.72
N ASN A 21 -20.16 -9.03 31.69
CA ASN A 21 -21.61 -9.00 31.61
C ASN A 21 -22.14 -10.21 30.82
N SER A 22 -23.39 -10.60 31.02
CA SER A 22 -24.02 -11.57 30.14
C SER A 22 -24.25 -11.00 28.74
N GLU A 23 -24.28 -11.88 27.73
CA GLU A 23 -24.59 -11.53 26.35
C GLU A 23 -25.93 -10.76 26.24
N ASP A 24 -26.94 -11.19 27.00
CA ASP A 24 -28.24 -10.50 27.09
C ASP A 24 -28.13 -9.05 27.56
N LEU A 25 -27.27 -8.77 28.53
CA LEU A 25 -27.07 -7.42 29.05
C LEU A 25 -26.32 -6.57 28.02
N VAL A 26 -25.28 -7.11 27.38
CA VAL A 26 -24.55 -6.42 26.29
C VAL A 26 -25.51 -6.07 25.14
N PHE A 27 -26.38 -7.01 24.76
CA PHE A 27 -27.39 -6.78 23.73
C PHE A 27 -28.41 -5.71 24.12
N LYS A 28 -28.93 -5.76 25.35
CA LYS A 28 -29.84 -4.73 25.89
C LYS A 28 -29.20 -3.35 25.92
N LEU A 29 -27.93 -3.25 26.34
CA LEU A 29 -27.19 -1.99 26.34
C LEU A 29 -27.03 -1.43 24.93
N HIS A 30 -26.72 -2.29 23.95
CA HIS A 30 -26.63 -1.89 22.56
C HIS A 30 -27.97 -1.37 22.01
N LEU A 31 -29.09 -1.99 22.39
CA LEU A 31 -30.45 -1.55 22.01
C LEU A 31 -30.89 -0.25 22.69
N SER A 32 -30.55 -0.08 23.97
CA SER A 32 -31.16 0.94 24.84
C SER A 32 -30.36 2.23 24.89
N ASN A 33 -29.29 2.36 24.11
CA ASN A 33 -28.39 3.50 24.15
C ASN A 33 -28.59 4.42 22.91
N PRO A 34 -29.47 5.44 23.01
CA PRO A 34 -29.78 6.32 21.87
C PRO A 34 -28.59 7.17 21.41
N ASN A 35 -27.59 7.37 22.28
CA ASN A 35 -26.37 8.12 21.97
C ASN A 35 -25.21 7.22 21.51
N GLY A 36 -25.43 5.90 21.49
CA GLY A 36 -24.41 4.91 21.19
C GLY A 36 -23.32 4.78 22.27
N TRP A 37 -22.44 3.82 22.05
CA TRP A 37 -21.26 3.55 22.86
C TRP A 37 -20.26 4.71 22.82
N THR A 38 -19.58 4.95 23.94
CA THR A 38 -18.56 6.00 24.09
C THR A 38 -17.19 5.38 24.37
N GLY A 39 -16.13 6.20 24.35
CA GLY A 39 -14.77 5.74 24.64
C GLY A 39 -14.26 4.71 23.63
N THR A 40 -13.56 3.68 24.11
CA THR A 40 -13.03 2.58 23.28
C THR A 40 -14.15 1.74 22.65
N SER A 41 -15.30 1.63 23.33
CA SER A 41 -16.46 0.89 22.83
C SER A 41 -17.20 1.58 21.69
N LYS A 42 -16.83 2.81 21.30
CA LYS A 42 -17.44 3.54 20.18
C LYS A 42 -17.40 2.74 18.87
N VAL A 43 -16.44 1.83 18.70
CA VAL A 43 -16.32 0.93 17.54
C VAL A 43 -17.53 0.01 17.35
N LEU A 44 -18.29 -0.26 18.42
CA LEU A 44 -19.51 -1.07 18.37
C LEU A 44 -20.69 -0.32 17.74
N ASN A 45 -20.65 1.02 17.63
CA ASN A 45 -21.73 1.81 17.04
C ASN A 45 -21.93 1.55 15.53
N GLY A 46 -20.92 1.01 14.86
CA GLY A 46 -21.02 0.62 13.45
C GLY A 46 -21.74 -0.71 13.23
N MET A 47 -22.07 -1.45 14.30
CA MET A 47 -22.82 -2.70 14.20
C MET A 47 -24.31 -2.40 14.28
N ASP A 48 -25.09 -2.89 13.31
CA ASP A 48 -26.53 -2.89 13.46
C ASP A 48 -26.98 -3.94 14.49
N ILE A 49 -28.23 -3.80 14.96
CA ILE A 49 -28.82 -4.67 15.98
C ILE A 49 -28.73 -6.15 15.59
N THR A 50 -28.96 -6.48 14.32
CA THR A 50 -28.93 -7.85 13.83
C THR A 50 -27.49 -8.39 13.87
N THR A 51 -26.53 -7.59 13.42
CA THR A 51 -25.11 -7.94 13.46
C THR A 51 -24.62 -8.16 14.90
N MET A 52 -24.99 -7.27 15.83
CA MET A 52 -24.68 -7.44 17.26
C MET A 52 -25.31 -8.72 17.85
N ALA A 53 -26.60 -8.97 17.59
CA ALA A 53 -27.27 -10.19 18.06
C ALA A 53 -26.58 -11.46 17.53
N LYS A 54 -26.28 -11.51 16.23
CA LYS A 54 -25.59 -12.67 15.64
C LYS A 54 -24.19 -12.84 16.24
N ALA A 55 -23.43 -11.75 16.42
CA ALA A 55 -22.11 -11.82 17.02
C ALA A 55 -22.14 -12.40 18.44
N LEU A 56 -23.13 -12.02 19.26
CA LEU A 56 -23.27 -12.49 20.64
C LEU A 56 -23.77 -13.93 20.75
N TYR A 57 -24.80 -14.32 19.99
CA TYR A 57 -25.48 -15.61 20.19
C TYR A 57 -25.06 -16.73 19.21
N ILE A 58 -24.54 -16.37 18.03
CA ILE A 58 -24.08 -17.34 17.02
C ILE A 58 -22.55 -17.36 16.98
N GLY A 59 -21.93 -16.22 17.29
CA GLY A 59 -20.51 -15.99 17.17
C GLY A 59 -20.16 -15.21 15.90
N TYR A 60 -18.90 -14.80 15.82
CA TYR A 60 -18.38 -13.96 14.75
C TYR A 60 -17.07 -14.50 14.19
N GLU A 61 -16.70 -14.00 13.02
CA GLU A 61 -15.37 -14.13 12.42
C GLU A 61 -14.75 -12.73 12.31
N ILE A 62 -13.47 -12.61 12.64
CA ILE A 62 -12.77 -11.34 12.54
C ILE A 62 -12.44 -11.10 11.06
N GLU A 63 -12.88 -9.97 10.51
CA GLU A 63 -12.46 -9.53 9.18
C GLU A 63 -10.94 -9.34 9.18
N PRO A 64 -10.23 -9.97 8.23
CA PRO A 64 -8.82 -9.70 8.04
C PRO A 64 -8.63 -8.21 7.77
N GLU A 65 -7.85 -7.55 8.62
CA GLU A 65 -7.46 -6.13 8.47
C GLU A 65 -6.74 -5.85 7.14
N PHE A 66 -6.19 -6.90 6.53
CA PHE A 66 -5.45 -6.88 5.29
C PHE A 66 -5.96 -7.95 4.33
N LYS A 67 -5.90 -7.67 3.03
CA LYS A 67 -6.25 -8.61 1.95
C LYS A 67 -5.15 -8.73 0.91
N VAL A 68 -5.22 -9.80 0.11
CA VAL A 68 -4.34 -9.99 -1.05
C VAL A 68 -4.43 -8.77 -1.98
N GLY A 69 -3.27 -8.27 -2.39
CA GLY A 69 -3.14 -7.08 -3.24
C GLY A 69 -2.95 -5.78 -2.48
N ASP A 70 -3.16 -5.74 -1.16
CA ASP A 70 -2.85 -4.56 -0.35
C ASP A 70 -1.34 -4.33 -0.29
N TRP A 71 -0.96 -3.05 -0.26
CA TRP A 71 0.41 -2.62 -0.07
C TRP A 71 0.63 -2.27 1.40
N VAL A 72 1.69 -2.83 1.97
CA VAL A 72 2.00 -2.70 3.39
C VAL A 72 3.44 -2.31 3.60
N VAL A 73 3.71 -1.65 4.72
CA VAL A 73 5.06 -1.35 5.21
C VAL A 73 5.38 -2.32 6.32
N VAL A 74 6.51 -3.02 6.22
CA VAL A 74 7.01 -3.88 7.30
C VAL A 74 7.49 -3.02 8.46
N THR A 75 6.94 -3.25 9.65
CA THR A 75 7.23 -2.48 10.88
C THR A 75 8.02 -3.28 11.90
N PHE A 76 8.41 -4.52 11.58
CA PHE A 76 9.17 -5.38 12.46
C PHE A 76 10.38 -5.98 11.75
N ASP A 77 11.54 -5.95 12.40
CA ASP A 77 12.81 -6.28 11.76
C ASP A 77 13.28 -7.73 12.00
N LEU A 78 12.42 -8.71 11.70
CA LEU A 78 12.83 -10.13 11.78
C LEU A 78 13.70 -10.56 10.58
N HIS A 79 13.63 -9.82 9.47
CA HIS A 79 14.16 -10.24 8.16
C HIS A 79 14.94 -9.15 7.42
N ASN A 80 15.53 -8.18 8.14
CA ASN A 80 16.18 -7.00 7.54
C ASN A 80 15.27 -6.32 6.49
N SER A 81 13.98 -6.35 6.78
CA SER A 81 12.91 -5.91 5.88
C SER A 81 12.19 -4.69 6.45
N TYR A 82 12.63 -4.17 7.60
CA TYR A 82 12.02 -3.02 8.24
C TYR A 82 11.95 -1.82 7.29
N GLY A 83 10.78 -1.19 7.22
CA GLY A 83 10.50 -0.06 6.34
C GLY A 83 10.26 -0.43 4.87
N GLN A 84 10.45 -1.69 4.47
CA GLN A 84 10.19 -2.09 3.09
C GLN A 84 8.69 -2.08 2.79
N ILE A 85 8.36 -1.55 1.60
CA ILE A 85 7.01 -1.53 1.06
C ILE A 85 6.83 -2.77 0.18
N LYS A 86 5.87 -3.62 0.55
CA LYS A 86 5.60 -4.90 -0.10
C LYS A 86 4.12 -5.07 -0.36
N GLN A 87 3.77 -5.95 -1.29
CA GLN A 87 2.39 -6.31 -1.57
C GLN A 87 2.06 -7.67 -0.93
N ILE A 88 0.87 -7.79 -0.34
CA ILE A 88 0.39 -9.07 0.18
C ILE A 88 0.01 -9.98 -1.00
N THR A 89 0.66 -11.15 -1.07
CA THR A 89 0.41 -12.15 -2.11
C THR A 89 -0.52 -13.26 -1.63
N LYS A 90 -0.56 -13.51 -0.31
CA LYS A 90 -1.35 -14.59 0.29
C LYS A 90 -1.77 -14.26 1.71
N VAL A 91 -2.94 -14.75 2.12
CA VAL A 91 -3.44 -14.70 3.49
C VAL A 91 -3.81 -16.10 3.92
N GLU A 92 -3.20 -16.60 5.00
CA GLU A 92 -3.46 -17.95 5.52
C GLU A 92 -3.68 -17.97 7.03
N LYS A 93 -4.43 -18.97 7.49
CA LYS A 93 -4.59 -19.20 8.92
C LYS A 93 -3.27 -19.68 9.51
N SER A 94 -2.88 -19.11 10.66
CA SER A 94 -1.68 -19.57 11.33
C SER A 94 -1.97 -20.84 12.15
N CYS A 95 -1.04 -21.78 12.12
CA CYS A 95 -1.03 -22.93 13.04
C CYS A 95 -0.31 -22.62 14.37
N ALA A 96 0.26 -21.42 14.51
CA ALA A 96 0.98 -21.02 15.72
C ALA A 96 0.00 -20.63 16.83
N VAL A 97 0.24 -21.13 18.04
CA VAL A 97 -0.59 -20.82 19.21
C VAL A 97 -0.62 -19.31 19.46
N GLY A 98 -1.82 -18.75 19.56
CA GLY A 98 -2.03 -17.32 19.80
C GLY A 98 -1.88 -16.42 18.57
N ARG A 99 -1.80 -16.98 17.36
CA ARG A 99 -1.78 -16.21 16.11
C ARG A 99 -2.90 -16.71 15.20
N ASP A 100 -3.72 -15.78 14.70
CA ASP A 100 -4.89 -16.14 13.90
C ASP A 100 -4.55 -16.33 12.42
N VAL A 101 -3.75 -15.40 11.87
CA VAL A 101 -3.40 -15.36 10.44
C VAL A 101 -1.95 -14.93 10.25
N TYR A 102 -1.35 -15.33 9.14
CA TYR A 102 -0.13 -14.72 8.61
C TYR A 102 -0.31 -14.31 7.15
N PHE A 103 0.54 -13.39 6.71
CA PHE A 103 0.55 -12.81 5.38
C PHE A 103 1.86 -13.16 4.69
N GLU A 104 1.78 -13.72 3.50
CA GLU A 104 2.95 -13.79 2.62
C GLU A 104 3.05 -12.49 1.83
N LEU A 105 4.25 -11.92 1.79
CA LEU A 105 4.54 -10.71 1.04
C LEU A 105 5.34 -11.05 -0.22
N ASP A 106 5.25 -10.18 -1.22
CA ASP A 106 6.12 -10.30 -2.39
C ASP A 106 7.61 -10.16 -2.03
N GLY A 107 8.44 -10.96 -2.70
CA GLY A 107 9.82 -11.17 -2.29
C GLY A 107 9.99 -12.14 -1.11
N GLY A 108 8.90 -12.73 -0.61
CA GLY A 108 8.91 -13.77 0.41
C GLY A 108 8.84 -13.25 1.85
N GLY A 109 8.71 -14.20 2.78
CA GLY A 109 8.53 -13.97 4.22
C GLY A 109 7.08 -14.12 4.67
N CYS A 110 6.89 -14.53 5.92
CA CYS A 110 5.57 -14.63 6.58
C CYS A 110 5.49 -13.60 7.69
N TYR A 111 4.46 -12.75 7.66
CA TYR A 111 4.31 -11.63 8.58
C TYR A 111 2.98 -11.70 9.31
N TYR A 112 2.94 -11.19 10.52
CA TYR A 112 1.72 -11.12 11.33
C TYR A 112 1.10 -9.72 11.29
N PRO A 113 -0.19 -9.57 11.62
CA PRO A 113 -0.87 -8.26 11.57
C PRO A 113 -0.15 -7.15 12.34
N ASN A 114 0.57 -7.48 13.43
CA ASN A 114 1.31 -6.51 14.24
C ASN A 114 2.72 -6.17 13.70
N GLU A 115 3.13 -6.77 12.60
CA GLU A 115 4.46 -6.61 11.98
C GLU A 115 4.40 -5.83 10.67
N ILE A 116 3.20 -5.41 10.28
CA ILE A 116 2.92 -4.66 9.06
C ILE A 116 1.91 -3.53 9.35
N LYS A 117 1.98 -2.45 8.58
CA LYS A 117 0.93 -1.42 8.51
C LYS A 117 0.51 -1.19 7.07
N HIS A 118 -0.69 -0.67 6.84
CA HIS A 118 -1.07 -0.18 5.52
C HIS A 118 -0.09 0.88 5.02
N ALA A 119 0.36 0.75 3.78
CA ALA A 119 1.15 1.77 3.12
C ALA A 119 0.24 2.94 2.72
N THR A 120 0.76 4.15 2.87
CA THR A 120 0.13 5.38 2.39
C THR A 120 0.17 5.44 0.87
N THR A 121 -0.72 6.24 0.27
CA THR A 121 -0.74 6.43 -1.19
C THR A 121 0.60 6.92 -1.75
N GLU A 122 1.31 7.77 -0.99
CA GLU A 122 2.62 8.28 -1.40
C GLU A 122 3.72 7.22 -1.31
N GLU A 123 3.77 6.44 -0.22
CA GLU A 123 4.66 5.27 -0.10
C GLU A 123 4.43 4.29 -1.27
N ILE A 124 3.17 3.98 -1.59
CA ILE A 124 2.82 3.08 -2.71
C ILE A 124 3.32 3.64 -4.05
N LYS A 125 3.16 4.95 -4.27
CA LYS A 125 3.57 5.60 -5.52
C LYS A 125 5.10 5.52 -5.69
N GLN A 126 5.85 5.84 -4.64
CA GLN A 126 7.31 5.78 -4.64
C GLN A 126 7.82 4.35 -4.88
N GLU A 127 7.22 3.35 -4.23
CA GLU A 127 7.64 1.96 -4.41
C GLU A 127 7.30 1.43 -5.81
N LYS A 128 6.13 1.78 -6.37
CA LYS A 128 5.78 1.42 -7.75
C LYS A 128 6.76 2.03 -8.76
N GLU A 129 7.14 3.29 -8.57
CA GLU A 129 8.15 3.94 -9.38
C GLU A 129 9.50 3.22 -9.25
N ARG A 130 9.97 2.96 -8.03
CA ARG A 130 11.21 2.22 -7.77
C ARG A 130 11.23 0.86 -8.46
N ARG A 131 10.16 0.08 -8.36
CA ARG A 131 10.03 -1.24 -9.02
C ARG A 131 10.00 -1.12 -10.54
N TRP A 132 9.37 -0.08 -11.09
CA TRP A 132 9.37 0.17 -12.53
C TRP A 132 10.78 0.45 -13.05
N TRP A 133 11.56 1.29 -12.37
CA TRP A 133 12.96 1.55 -12.71
C TRP A 133 13.84 0.30 -12.56
N ALA A 134 13.71 -0.41 -11.44
CA ALA A 134 14.46 -1.64 -11.16
C ALA A 134 14.20 -2.75 -12.21
N LYS A 135 12.96 -2.87 -12.72
CA LYS A 135 12.63 -3.78 -13.84
C LYS A 135 13.46 -3.48 -15.09
N HIS A 136 13.90 -2.24 -15.27
CA HIS A 136 14.76 -1.83 -16.37
C HIS A 136 16.25 -1.81 -16.01
N GLY A 137 16.62 -2.32 -14.82
CA GLY A 137 18.01 -2.38 -14.37
C GLY A 137 18.60 -0.99 -14.14
N ARG A 138 17.80 -0.08 -13.59
CA ARG A 138 18.15 1.32 -13.38
C ARG A 138 17.70 1.80 -12.00
N GLU A 139 18.45 2.75 -11.44
CA GLU A 139 18.01 3.51 -10.28
C GLU A 139 16.89 4.50 -10.66
N VAL A 140 16.15 4.96 -9.65
CA VAL A 140 15.05 5.90 -9.84
C VAL A 140 15.57 7.19 -10.48
N TRP A 141 15.08 7.50 -11.68
CA TRP A 141 15.54 8.63 -12.50
C TRP A 141 17.00 8.56 -12.97
N GLU A 142 17.58 7.35 -13.05
CA GLU A 142 18.87 7.12 -13.72
C GLU A 142 18.70 7.19 -15.25
N LEU A 143 18.65 8.42 -15.75
CA LEU A 143 18.58 8.72 -17.17
C LEU A 143 19.97 8.55 -17.82
N LYS A 144 19.99 8.00 -19.04
CA LYS A 144 21.19 7.74 -19.83
C LYS A 144 21.06 8.38 -21.20
N MET A 145 22.20 8.72 -21.79
CA MET A 145 22.27 9.24 -23.15
C MET A 145 21.48 8.34 -24.13
N GLY A 146 20.58 8.94 -24.89
CA GLY A 146 19.68 8.34 -25.87
C GLY A 146 18.30 7.97 -25.35
N ASP A 147 18.03 8.10 -24.05
CA ASP A 147 16.68 7.94 -23.51
C ASP A 147 15.75 9.05 -24.00
N THR A 148 14.46 8.74 -24.04
CA THR A 148 13.42 9.60 -24.60
C THR A 148 12.38 9.95 -23.54
N LEU A 149 12.12 11.24 -23.39
CA LEU A 149 11.15 11.80 -22.45
C LEU A 149 9.99 12.43 -23.21
N ILE A 150 8.79 12.39 -22.62
CA ILE A 150 7.60 13.08 -23.13
C ILE A 150 6.94 13.89 -22.02
N ASN A 151 6.42 15.07 -22.37
CA ASN A 151 5.71 15.93 -21.42
C ASN A 151 4.41 15.26 -20.94
N LYS A 152 4.14 15.29 -19.63
CA LYS A 152 2.93 14.73 -19.01
C LYS A 152 1.66 15.47 -19.42
N ASN A 153 1.77 16.78 -19.55
CA ASN A 153 0.64 17.68 -19.78
C ASN A 153 0.27 17.77 -21.25
N ASP A 154 1.18 17.39 -22.14
CA ASP A 154 1.00 17.51 -23.56
C ASP A 154 1.18 16.15 -24.25
N ARG A 155 0.14 15.31 -24.12
CA ARG A 155 0.11 13.99 -24.76
C ARG A 155 -0.05 14.05 -26.28
N TYR A 156 -0.28 15.24 -26.84
CA TYR A 156 -0.55 15.45 -28.26
C TYR A 156 0.55 16.24 -28.97
N SER A 157 1.39 16.98 -28.24
CA SER A 157 2.61 17.52 -28.84
C SER A 157 3.71 16.48 -28.87
N CYS A 158 4.40 16.46 -30.00
CA CYS A 158 5.64 15.71 -30.19
C CYS A 158 6.80 16.36 -29.43
N ASP A 159 6.58 16.92 -28.23
CA ASP A 159 7.64 17.44 -27.38
C ASP A 159 8.40 16.27 -26.75
N VAL A 160 9.21 15.69 -27.61
CA VAL A 160 10.04 14.53 -27.37
C VAL A 160 11.43 15.05 -27.08
N LYS A 161 11.87 14.82 -25.85
CA LYS A 161 13.17 15.22 -25.35
C LYS A 161 14.11 14.04 -25.38
N PHE A 162 15.33 14.23 -25.90
CA PHE A 162 16.38 13.21 -25.90
C PHE A 162 17.44 13.58 -24.88
N VAL A 163 17.80 12.64 -24.01
CA VAL A 163 18.94 12.82 -23.11
C VAL A 163 20.22 12.69 -23.95
N GLU A 164 21.01 13.75 -24.03
CA GLU A 164 22.27 13.79 -24.80
C GLU A 164 23.50 13.56 -23.94
N GLY A 165 23.40 13.81 -22.64
CA GLY A 165 24.50 13.60 -21.71
C GLY A 165 24.12 13.96 -20.29
N SER A 166 25.00 13.60 -19.35
CA SER A 166 24.93 14.02 -17.96
C SER A 166 26.30 14.52 -17.54
N ASP A 167 26.38 15.65 -16.86
CA ASP A 167 27.62 16.08 -16.24
C ASP A 167 27.81 15.45 -14.83
N PRO A 168 28.99 15.58 -14.20
CA PRO A 168 29.23 15.04 -12.85
C PRO A 168 28.37 15.66 -11.74
N THR A 169 27.69 16.78 -12.01
CA THR A 169 26.81 17.46 -11.05
C THR A 169 25.38 16.91 -11.06
N GLY A 170 25.08 15.97 -11.97
CA GLY A 170 23.74 15.41 -12.16
C GLY A 170 22.86 16.26 -13.08
N THR A 171 23.43 17.26 -13.74
CA THR A 171 22.74 18.06 -14.75
C THR A 171 22.62 17.24 -16.03
N LEU A 172 21.41 17.18 -16.60
CA LEU A 172 21.15 16.49 -17.86
C LEU A 172 21.12 17.47 -19.02
N LEU A 173 21.83 17.12 -20.10
CA LEU A 173 21.68 17.75 -21.40
C LEU A 173 20.51 17.06 -22.10
N VAL A 174 19.42 17.79 -22.34
CA VAL A 174 18.20 17.23 -22.92
C VAL A 174 17.72 18.15 -24.04
N ASN A 175 17.59 17.67 -25.29
CA ASN A 175 17.61 18.57 -26.46
C ASN A 175 16.31 18.66 -27.28
N GLY A 176 16.18 19.80 -28.00
CA GLY A 176 15.16 20.09 -29.01
C GLY A 176 15.54 21.19 -30.04
N ARG A 177 16.43 22.13 -29.70
CA ARG A 177 17.16 23.04 -30.62
C ARG A 177 18.51 23.39 -29.99
N LYS A 178 19.50 23.60 -30.85
CA LYS A 178 20.97 23.54 -30.62
C LYS A 178 21.58 24.30 -29.44
N ASP A 179 20.85 25.09 -28.65
CA ASP A 179 21.41 25.90 -27.57
C ASP A 179 20.38 26.07 -26.42
N GLU A 180 20.83 25.95 -25.16
CA GLU A 180 20.34 26.63 -23.93
C GLU A 180 19.67 25.89 -22.75
N PHE A 181 19.21 24.63 -22.79
CA PHE A 181 18.45 24.08 -21.65
C PHE A 181 19.22 23.05 -20.80
N ILE A 182 19.89 23.57 -19.76
CA ILE A 182 20.24 22.82 -18.56
C ILE A 182 18.96 22.74 -17.71
N GLU A 183 18.39 21.54 -17.55
CA GLU A 183 17.23 21.32 -16.68
C GLU A 183 17.63 20.57 -15.43
N LEU A 184 17.12 21.04 -14.29
CA LEU A 184 17.24 20.32 -13.03
C LEU A 184 16.39 19.06 -13.10
N ILE A 185 16.90 17.96 -12.52
CA ILE A 185 16.19 16.68 -12.50
C ILE A 185 14.80 16.79 -11.85
N GLU A 186 14.61 17.71 -10.91
CA GLU A 186 13.33 17.93 -10.24
C GLU A 186 12.28 18.58 -11.15
N ASP A 187 12.69 19.44 -12.08
CA ASP A 187 11.80 20.02 -13.09
C ASP A 187 11.40 18.96 -14.12
N LEU A 188 12.37 18.15 -14.55
CA LEU A 188 12.12 16.99 -15.41
C LEU A 188 11.14 16.00 -14.76
N LYS A 189 11.34 15.68 -13.47
CA LYS A 189 10.44 14.82 -12.68
C LYS A 189 9.02 15.35 -12.62
N LYS A 190 8.86 16.68 -12.55
CA LYS A 190 7.55 17.31 -12.47
C LYS A 190 6.83 17.24 -13.80
N GLU A 191 7.50 17.56 -14.90
CA GLU A 191 6.86 17.82 -16.19
C GLU A 191 6.91 16.63 -17.17
N TYR A 192 7.88 15.72 -17.04
CA TYR A 192 8.11 14.67 -18.02
C TYR A 192 7.94 13.27 -17.43
N ILE A 193 7.66 12.30 -18.30
CA ILE A 193 7.79 10.87 -18.03
C ILE A 193 8.80 10.26 -19.02
N VAL A 194 9.45 9.18 -18.60
CA VAL A 194 10.25 8.37 -19.51
C VAL A 194 9.33 7.65 -20.48
N PHE A 195 9.47 7.96 -21.76
CA PHE A 195 8.70 7.31 -22.83
C PHE A 195 9.37 6.01 -23.27
N CYS A 196 10.68 6.04 -23.49
CA CYS A 196 11.45 4.89 -23.95
C CYS A 196 12.91 4.98 -23.48
N PHE A 197 13.46 3.87 -23.01
CA PHE A 197 14.89 3.76 -22.74
C PHE A 197 15.65 3.46 -24.02
N LYS A 198 16.87 3.98 -24.16
CA LYS A 198 17.74 3.71 -25.32
C LYS A 198 17.85 2.21 -25.66
N LYS A 199 17.98 1.36 -24.64
CA LYS A 199 18.12 -0.10 -24.81
C LYS A 199 16.89 -0.78 -25.42
N ASP A 200 15.72 -0.14 -25.31
CA ASP A 200 14.44 -0.66 -25.78
C ASP A 200 14.05 -0.02 -27.14
N ARG A 201 14.91 0.83 -27.71
CA ARG A 201 14.72 1.48 -29.01
C ARG A 201 15.14 0.59 -30.16
N LEU A 202 14.14 0.06 -30.87
CA LEU A 202 14.34 -0.78 -32.06
C LEU A 202 15.02 -0.03 -33.22
N ASP A 203 14.78 1.28 -33.33
CA ASP A 203 15.35 2.13 -34.40
C ASP A 203 16.84 2.43 -34.23
N LEU A 204 17.39 2.16 -33.05
CA LEU A 204 18.82 2.27 -32.75
C LEU A 204 19.53 0.91 -32.70
N SER A 205 18.79 -0.18 -32.92
CA SER A 205 19.30 -1.55 -32.91
C SER A 205 19.88 -1.89 -34.29
N ASN A 206 21.09 -1.40 -34.58
CA ASN A 206 21.91 -1.84 -35.72
C ASN A 206 22.85 -2.99 -35.31
#